data_AF-A0AAU4R979-F1
#
_entry.id   AF-A0AAU4R979-F1
#
_cell.length_a   1.000
_cell.length_b   1.000
_cell.length_c   1.000
_cell.angle_alpha   90.00
_cell.angle_beta   90.00
_cell.angle_gamma   90.00
#
_symmetry.space_group_name_H-M   'P 1'
#
loop_
_entity.id
_entity.type
_entity.pdbx_description
1 polymer ?
#
loop_
_entity_poly.entity_id
_entity_poly.type
_entity_poly.pdbx_seq_one_letter_code
_entity_poly.pdbx_strand_id
1 'polypeptide(L)'
;MTVPASVPPPPVTPPVPAAQGRPSARWRAPLIAALVAAGAGVCLGWLIWAGGDSAAAGAGLGDARADAVGACQAFGRVPELSAVYVDSDRASQARYNRAGAAAALAHSAAQLDGDYKRLDTAMQDVMRRLQTYDVKDAGAVAAHKKVRTLCSAYDG
;
A
#
# COMPACT_ATOMS: atom_id res chain seq x y z
N MET A 1 -1.79 -74.96 40.80
CA MET A 1 -0.42 -75.46 41.07
C MET A 1 0.50 -74.85 40.03
N THR A 2 1.59 -74.24 40.49
CA THR A 2 2.48 -73.28 39.83
C THR A 2 3.40 -73.91 38.78
N VAL A 3 3.58 -73.23 37.64
CA VAL A 3 4.74 -73.36 36.73
C VAL A 3 5.45 -71.99 36.73
N PRO A 4 6.78 -71.93 36.91
CA PRO A 4 7.50 -70.67 37.09
C PRO A 4 7.54 -69.85 35.79
N ALA A 5 7.21 -68.56 35.88
CA ALA A 5 7.42 -67.61 34.80
C ALA A 5 8.91 -67.24 34.74
N SER A 6 9.48 -67.36 33.53
CA SER A 6 10.86 -67.06 33.20
C SER A 6 11.24 -65.61 33.50
N VAL A 7 12.43 -65.42 34.09
CA VAL A 7 13.04 -64.10 34.37
C VAL A 7 13.27 -63.35 33.05
N PRO A 8 12.82 -62.10 32.89
CA PRO A 8 13.09 -61.34 31.67
C PRO A 8 14.58 -60.96 31.58
N PRO A 9 15.16 -60.90 30.38
CA PRO A 9 16.54 -60.45 30.19
C PRO A 9 16.70 -58.98 30.63
N PRO A 10 17.89 -58.57 31.08
CA PRO A 10 18.14 -57.19 31.47
C PRO A 10 17.93 -56.25 30.26
N PRO A 11 17.42 -55.02 30.47
CA PRO A 11 17.18 -54.09 29.39
C PRO A 11 18.48 -53.71 28.69
N VAL A 12 18.52 -53.93 27.37
CA VAL A 12 19.58 -53.42 26.49
C VAL A 12 19.45 -51.90 26.47
N THR A 13 20.44 -51.21 27.04
CA THR A 13 20.52 -49.75 26.98
C THR A 13 20.94 -49.34 25.56
N PRO A 14 20.21 -48.45 24.87
CA PRO A 14 20.65 -47.91 23.60
C PRO A 14 21.91 -47.05 23.82
N PRO A 15 22.80 -46.94 22.83
CA PRO A 15 23.95 -46.05 22.93
C PRO A 15 23.47 -44.61 23.16
N VAL A 16 23.99 -43.99 24.21
CA VAL A 16 23.76 -42.58 24.55
C VAL A 16 24.17 -41.73 23.35
N PRO A 17 23.30 -40.85 22.82
CA PRO A 17 23.73 -39.86 21.85
C PRO A 17 24.81 -38.99 22.51
N ALA A 18 25.98 -38.88 21.87
CA ALA A 18 26.99 -37.92 22.29
C ALA A 18 26.32 -36.56 22.50
N ALA A 19 26.57 -35.91 23.64
CA ALA A 19 26.10 -34.58 23.91
C ALA A 19 26.65 -33.64 22.81
N GLN A 20 25.86 -33.42 21.76
CA GLN A 20 26.15 -32.40 20.77
C GLN A 20 26.14 -31.09 21.52
N GLY A 21 27.35 -30.51 21.65
CA GLY A 21 27.53 -29.22 22.27
C GLY A 21 26.54 -28.24 21.67
N ARG A 22 25.67 -27.68 22.52
CA ARG A 22 24.83 -26.56 22.14
C ARG A 22 25.73 -25.50 21.50
N PRO A 23 25.59 -25.17 20.21
CA PRO A 23 26.25 -24.00 19.69
C PRO A 23 25.73 -22.82 20.50
N SER A 24 26.65 -22.22 21.25
CA SER A 24 26.40 -21.16 22.22
C SER A 24 25.44 -20.10 21.63
N ALA A 25 24.41 -19.75 22.40
CA ALA A 25 23.44 -18.70 22.08
C ALA A 25 24.07 -17.33 21.80
N ARG A 26 25.38 -17.19 22.03
CA ARG A 26 26.20 -15.98 21.82
C ARG A 26 26.30 -15.55 20.36
N TRP A 27 26.11 -16.44 19.38
CA TRP A 27 26.16 -16.09 17.96
C TRP A 27 24.81 -15.66 17.37
N ARG A 28 23.69 -15.90 18.07
CA ARG A 28 22.36 -15.49 17.59
C ARG A 28 22.07 -14.02 17.89
N ALA A 29 22.56 -13.51 19.01
CA ALA A 29 22.41 -12.11 19.39
C ALA A 29 22.96 -11.11 18.35
N PRO A 30 24.18 -11.26 17.80
CA PRO A 30 24.69 -10.35 16.77
C PRO A 30 23.95 -10.48 15.43
N LEU A 31 23.47 -11.67 15.08
CA LEU A 31 22.68 -11.89 13.86
C LEU A 31 21.29 -11.23 13.95
N ILE A 32 20.63 -11.32 15.09
CA ILE A 32 19.34 -10.64 15.33
C ILE A 32 19.56 -9.12 15.36
N ALA A 33 20.61 -8.64 16.03
CA ALA A 33 20.94 -7.22 16.04
C ALA A 33 21.25 -6.68 14.63
N ALA A 34 21.97 -7.45 13.81
CA ALA A 34 22.25 -7.10 12.42
C ALA A 34 20.97 -7.09 11.55
N LEU A 35 20.06 -8.04 11.74
CA LEU A 35 18.76 -8.08 11.04
C LEU A 35 17.85 -6.92 11.47
N VAL A 36 17.82 -6.56 12.75
CA VAL A 36 17.06 -5.40 13.25
C VAL A 36 17.67 -4.10 12.74
N ALA A 37 18.99 -3.96 12.69
CA ALA A 37 19.66 -2.79 12.13
C ALA A 37 19.44 -2.66 10.62
N ALA A 38 19.49 -3.77 9.87
CA ALA A 38 19.18 -3.80 8.45
C ALA A 38 17.70 -3.50 8.16
N GLY A 39 16.77 -4.06 8.96
CA GLY A 39 15.34 -3.77 8.85
C GLY A 39 14.99 -2.32 9.20
N ALA A 40 15.58 -1.77 10.26
CA ALA A 40 15.40 -0.38 10.67
C ALA A 40 15.98 0.61 9.64
N GLY A 41 17.11 0.27 9.01
CA GLY A 41 17.72 1.10 7.96
C GLY A 41 16.89 1.18 6.68
N VAL A 42 16.23 0.08 6.29
CA VAL A 42 15.33 0.06 5.13
C VAL A 42 14.05 0.87 5.41
N CYS A 43 13.52 0.84 6.64
CA CYS A 43 12.37 1.65 7.03
C CYS A 43 12.71 3.15 7.11
N LEU A 44 13.88 3.53 7.62
CA LEU A 44 14.32 4.93 7.67
C LEU A 44 14.64 5.48 6.28
N GLY A 45 15.23 4.67 5.39
CA GLY A 45 15.41 5.03 3.98
C GLY A 45 14.07 5.22 3.26
N TRP A 46 13.05 4.43 3.60
CA TRP A 46 11.67 4.62 3.14
C TRP A 46 11.03 5.90 3.67
N LEU A 47 11.27 6.25 4.94
CA LEU A 47 10.76 7.47 5.57
C LEU A 47 11.44 8.75 5.04
N ILE A 48 12.68 8.66 4.55
CA ILE A 48 13.38 9.79 3.93
C ILE A 48 13.04 9.90 2.43
N TRP A 49 12.78 8.77 1.76
CA TRP A 49 12.28 8.77 0.37
C TRP A 49 10.81 9.21 0.30
N ALA A 50 10.02 8.93 1.34
CA ALA A 50 8.77 9.61 1.62
C ALA A 50 9.07 11.01 2.17
N GLY A 51 9.60 11.90 1.33
CA GLY A 51 9.65 13.33 1.63
C GLY A 51 8.28 13.83 2.06
N GLY A 52 8.23 14.96 2.78
CA GLY A 52 7.13 15.57 3.56
C GLY A 52 5.66 15.52 3.07
N ASP A 53 5.36 14.87 1.95
CA ASP A 53 4.06 14.41 1.48
C ASP A 53 3.56 13.12 2.18
N SER A 54 4.20 12.65 3.27
CA SER A 54 3.76 11.45 4.05
C SER A 54 2.40 11.57 4.76
N ALA A 55 1.61 12.61 4.48
CA ALA A 55 0.18 12.60 4.82
C ALA A 55 -0.57 11.43 4.13
N ALA A 56 -0.02 10.83 3.08
CA ALA A 56 -0.59 9.64 2.43
C ALA A 56 -0.27 8.31 3.14
N ALA A 57 0.56 8.29 4.19
CA ALA A 57 0.94 7.09 4.92
C ALA A 57 0.64 7.23 6.43
N GLY A 58 -0.60 7.56 6.78
CA GLY A 58 -1.06 7.59 8.16
C GLY A 58 -2.54 7.21 8.31
N ALA A 59 -2.79 6.31 9.26
CA ALA A 59 -4.07 6.02 9.94
C ALA A 59 -4.97 4.87 9.43
N GLY A 60 -4.45 3.63 9.44
CA GLY A 60 -5.30 2.43 9.45
C GLY A 60 -6.18 2.22 8.21
N LEU A 61 -6.95 1.14 8.18
CA LEU A 61 -7.88 0.83 7.07
C LEU A 61 -9.09 1.80 6.98
N GLY A 62 -9.09 2.92 7.70
CA GLY A 62 -10.32 3.65 8.03
C GLY A 62 -10.28 5.17 7.87
N ASP A 63 -9.21 5.77 7.35
CA ASP A 63 -9.17 7.22 7.18
C ASP A 63 -9.66 7.65 5.79
N ALA A 64 -10.99 7.78 5.67
CA ALA A 64 -11.64 8.29 4.46
C ALA A 64 -11.12 9.68 4.05
N ARG A 65 -10.73 10.52 5.02
CA ARG A 65 -10.20 11.86 4.76
C ARG A 65 -8.81 11.77 4.14
N ALA A 66 -7.93 10.89 4.66
CA ALA A 66 -6.60 10.68 4.09
C ALA A 66 -6.68 10.23 2.62
N ASP A 67 -7.60 9.31 2.30
CA ASP A 67 -7.86 8.86 0.94
C ASP A 67 -8.39 10.01 0.05
N ALA A 68 -9.33 10.82 0.54
CA ALA A 68 -9.85 11.97 -0.21
C ALA A 68 -8.78 13.04 -0.47
N VAL A 69 -7.94 13.35 0.52
CA VAL A 69 -6.80 14.27 0.39
C VAL A 69 -5.79 13.71 -0.61
N GLY A 70 -5.44 12.42 -0.51
CA GLY A 70 -4.54 11.75 -1.45
C GLY A 70 -5.08 11.77 -2.88
N ALA A 71 -6.39 11.57 -3.07
CA ALA A 71 -7.04 11.70 -4.36
C ALA A 71 -6.86 13.10 -4.96
N CYS A 72 -7.10 14.13 -4.15
CA CYS A 72 -6.98 15.53 -4.57
C CYS A 72 -5.53 15.93 -4.87
N GLN A 73 -4.56 15.50 -4.07
CA GLN A 73 -3.14 15.74 -4.33
C GLN A 73 -2.66 15.04 -5.62
N ALA A 74 -3.08 13.80 -5.84
CA ALA A 74 -2.77 13.06 -7.06
C ALA A 74 -3.38 13.74 -8.29
N PHE A 75 -4.68 14.07 -8.24
CA PHE A 75 -5.34 14.79 -9.33
C PHE A 75 -4.81 16.20 -9.53
N GLY A 76 -4.30 16.81 -8.46
CA GLY A 76 -3.64 18.10 -8.44
C GLY A 76 -2.53 18.24 -9.49
N ARG A 77 -1.88 17.11 -9.81
CA ARG A 77 -0.77 17.01 -10.78
C ARG A 77 -1.20 16.42 -12.13
N VAL A 78 -2.50 16.26 -12.37
CA VAL A 78 -3.06 15.87 -13.67
C VAL A 78 -3.36 17.15 -14.46
N PRO A 79 -2.84 17.30 -15.69
CA PRO A 79 -3.17 18.45 -16.52
C PRO A 79 -4.63 18.37 -16.98
N GLU A 80 -5.09 19.39 -17.70
CA GLU A 80 -6.38 19.32 -18.40
C GLU A 80 -6.49 18.02 -19.23
N LEU A 81 -7.68 17.44 -19.28
CA LEU A 81 -7.87 16.10 -19.86
C LEU A 81 -7.45 16.01 -21.32
N SER A 82 -7.61 17.10 -22.07
CA SER A 82 -7.18 17.21 -23.46
C SER A 82 -5.67 17.01 -23.64
N ALA A 83 -4.87 17.29 -22.61
CA ALA A 83 -3.42 17.14 -22.59
C ALA A 83 -2.94 15.75 -22.13
N VAL A 84 -3.85 14.88 -21.67
CA VAL A 84 -3.49 13.54 -21.17
C VAL A 84 -3.02 12.62 -22.30
N TYR A 85 -3.47 12.84 -23.54
CA TYR A 85 -3.13 12.00 -24.71
C TYR A 85 -2.41 12.77 -25.83
N VAL A 86 -1.86 13.96 -25.56
CA VAL A 86 -1.19 14.77 -26.60
C VAL A 86 0.14 14.16 -27.01
N ASP A 87 0.83 13.50 -26.08
CA ASP A 87 2.12 12.87 -26.31
C ASP A 87 1.93 11.36 -26.47
N SER A 88 2.55 10.71 -27.45
CA SER A 88 2.49 9.23 -27.60
C SER A 88 3.50 8.51 -26.69
N ASP A 89 3.74 9.03 -25.49
CA ASP A 89 4.91 8.70 -24.67
C ASP A 89 4.55 8.26 -23.24
N ARG A 90 5.59 7.97 -22.46
CA ARG A 90 5.48 7.60 -21.04
C ARG A 90 4.78 8.67 -20.19
N ALA A 91 4.80 9.94 -20.60
CA ALA A 91 4.16 11.01 -19.85
C ALA A 91 2.64 10.90 -19.92
N SER A 92 2.07 10.59 -21.08
CA SER A 92 0.63 10.34 -21.24
C SER A 92 0.15 9.16 -20.38
N GLN A 93 0.91 8.06 -20.38
CA GLN A 93 0.60 6.91 -19.52
C GLN A 93 0.69 7.26 -18.03
N ALA A 94 1.71 8.02 -17.62
CA ALA A 94 1.85 8.48 -16.24
C ALA A 94 0.70 9.41 -15.82
N ARG A 95 0.26 10.32 -16.70
CA ARG A 95 -0.89 11.22 -16.46
C ARG A 95 -2.19 10.43 -16.30
N TYR A 96 -2.44 9.45 -17.18
CA TYR A 96 -3.60 8.56 -17.09
C TYR A 96 -3.58 7.74 -15.78
N ASN A 97 -2.45 7.12 -15.46
CA ASN A 97 -2.31 6.32 -14.23
C ASN A 97 -2.51 7.18 -12.98
N ARG A 98 -2.06 8.43 -12.99
CA ARG A 98 -2.27 9.36 -11.89
C ARG A 98 -3.75 9.72 -11.71
N ALA A 99 -4.48 9.95 -12.79
CA ALA A 99 -5.93 10.15 -12.72
C ALA A 99 -6.65 8.89 -12.20
N GLY A 100 -6.23 7.70 -12.64
CA GLY A 100 -6.75 6.42 -12.15
C GLY A 100 -6.50 6.20 -10.66
N ALA A 101 -5.28 6.49 -10.18
CA ALA A 101 -4.95 6.42 -8.76
C ALA A 101 -5.79 7.40 -7.92
N ALA A 102 -5.97 8.62 -8.41
CA ALA A 102 -6.84 9.61 -7.75
C ALA A 102 -8.29 9.11 -7.64
N ALA A 103 -8.83 8.52 -8.71
CA ALA A 103 -10.18 7.96 -8.71
C ALA A 103 -10.32 6.78 -7.74
N ALA A 104 -9.34 5.90 -7.67
CA ALA A 104 -9.35 4.77 -6.73
C ALA A 104 -9.36 5.23 -5.27
N LEU A 105 -8.55 6.24 -4.93
CA LEU A 105 -8.52 6.83 -3.59
C LEU A 105 -9.84 7.54 -3.26
N ALA A 106 -10.40 8.33 -4.18
CA ALA A 106 -11.70 8.96 -3.97
C ALA A 106 -12.83 7.94 -3.77
N HIS A 107 -12.77 6.81 -4.49
CA HIS A 107 -13.72 5.72 -4.32
C HIS A 107 -13.58 5.06 -2.95
N SER A 108 -12.35 4.76 -2.52
CA SER A 108 -12.06 4.25 -1.18
C SER A 108 -12.62 5.17 -0.09
N ALA A 109 -12.36 6.48 -0.19
CA ALA A 109 -12.91 7.49 0.71
C ALA A 109 -14.45 7.44 0.76
N ALA A 110 -15.12 7.35 -0.40
CA ALA A 110 -16.59 7.30 -0.47
C ALA A 110 -17.19 6.00 0.09
N GLN A 111 -16.44 4.89 0.04
CA GLN A 111 -16.85 3.61 0.62
C GLN A 111 -16.73 3.62 2.15
N LEU A 112 -15.78 4.38 2.69
CA LEU A 112 -15.57 4.55 4.12
C LEU A 112 -16.46 5.65 4.72
N ASP A 113 -16.75 6.71 3.97
CA ASP A 113 -17.58 7.84 4.37
C ASP A 113 -18.37 8.43 3.17
N GLY A 114 -19.69 8.44 3.30
CA GLY A 114 -20.61 8.88 2.25
C GLY A 114 -20.50 10.37 1.88
N ASP A 115 -19.89 11.19 2.73
CA ASP A 115 -19.68 12.62 2.44
C ASP A 115 -18.75 12.82 1.22
N TYR A 116 -17.87 11.85 0.93
CA TYR A 116 -16.98 11.89 -0.24
C TYR A 116 -17.61 11.38 -1.54
N LYS A 117 -18.88 10.95 -1.54
CA LYS A 117 -19.56 10.42 -2.74
C LYS A 117 -19.56 11.40 -3.92
N ARG A 118 -19.61 12.71 -3.65
CA ARG A 118 -19.53 13.74 -4.69
C ARG A 118 -18.16 13.78 -5.37
N LEU A 119 -17.09 13.58 -4.59
CA LEU A 119 -15.72 13.52 -5.09
C LEU A 119 -15.52 12.26 -5.93
N ASP A 120 -15.93 11.08 -5.44
CA ASP A 120 -15.89 9.82 -6.21
C ASP A 120 -16.63 9.97 -7.54
N THR A 121 -17.89 10.42 -7.52
CA THR A 121 -18.68 10.59 -8.75
C THR A 121 -17.99 11.50 -9.78
N ALA A 122 -17.35 12.59 -9.32
CA ALA A 122 -16.64 13.50 -10.21
C ALA A 122 -15.37 12.84 -10.79
N MET A 123 -14.60 12.11 -9.97
CA MET A 123 -13.42 11.37 -10.42
C MET A 123 -13.78 10.24 -11.40
N GLN A 124 -14.88 9.52 -11.16
CA GLN A 124 -15.36 8.47 -12.07
C GLN A 124 -15.83 9.05 -13.41
N ASP A 125 -16.44 10.24 -13.42
CA ASP A 125 -16.77 10.95 -14.67
C ASP A 125 -15.51 11.29 -15.48
N VAL A 126 -14.46 11.77 -14.81
CA VAL A 126 -13.15 11.99 -15.44
C VAL A 126 -12.56 10.69 -15.99
N MET A 127 -12.57 9.61 -15.19
CA MET A 127 -12.01 8.32 -15.63
C MET A 127 -12.77 7.71 -16.79
N ARG A 128 -14.10 7.77 -16.78
CA ARG A 128 -14.93 7.35 -17.90
C ARG A 128 -14.55 8.11 -19.17
N ARG A 129 -14.40 9.44 -19.09
CA ARG A 129 -14.00 10.28 -20.23
C ARG A 129 -12.61 9.93 -20.77
N LEU A 130 -11.65 9.67 -19.90
CA LEU A 130 -10.32 9.20 -20.30
C LEU A 130 -10.41 7.86 -21.01
N GLN A 131 -11.15 6.90 -20.45
CA GLN A 131 -11.34 5.57 -21.04
C GLN A 131 -12.07 5.59 -22.38
N THR A 132 -13.00 6.53 -22.58
CA THR A 132 -13.73 6.72 -23.83
C THR A 132 -13.06 7.71 -24.79
N TYR A 133 -11.88 8.24 -24.44
CA TYR A 133 -11.16 9.27 -25.19
C TYR A 133 -11.95 10.57 -25.44
N ASP A 134 -12.99 10.83 -24.64
CA ASP A 134 -13.84 12.01 -24.71
C ASP A 134 -13.25 13.14 -23.85
N VAL A 135 -12.11 13.67 -24.30
CA VAL A 135 -11.24 14.56 -23.52
C VAL A 135 -11.11 15.98 -24.07
N LYS A 136 -11.71 16.27 -25.23
CA LYS A 136 -11.58 17.55 -25.94
C LYS A 136 -12.85 18.41 -25.90
N ASP A 137 -13.97 17.84 -25.48
CA ASP A 137 -15.25 18.53 -25.44
C ASP A 137 -15.35 19.48 -24.23
N ALA A 138 -16.38 20.33 -24.23
CA ALA A 138 -16.67 21.21 -23.09
C ALA A 138 -17.00 20.41 -21.82
N GLY A 139 -17.50 19.17 -21.98
CA GLY A 139 -17.81 18.27 -20.89
C GLY A 139 -16.56 17.82 -20.12
N ALA A 140 -15.46 17.53 -20.80
CA ALA A 140 -14.19 17.14 -20.19
C ALA A 140 -13.57 18.29 -19.41
N VAL A 141 -13.60 19.50 -19.96
CA VAL A 141 -13.14 20.71 -19.26
C VAL A 141 -13.99 20.95 -18.00
N ALA A 142 -15.31 20.81 -18.11
CA ALA A 142 -16.21 20.96 -16.97
C ALA A 142 -15.96 19.88 -15.91
N ALA A 143 -15.71 18.63 -16.30
CA ALA A 143 -15.40 17.52 -15.40
C ALA A 143 -14.09 17.76 -14.65
N HIS A 144 -13.02 18.15 -15.36
CA HIS A 144 -11.72 18.49 -14.75
C HIS A 144 -11.88 19.63 -13.74
N LYS A 145 -12.54 20.72 -14.15
CA LYS A 145 -12.80 21.87 -13.26
C LYS A 145 -13.64 21.48 -12.05
N LYS A 146 -14.66 20.63 -12.22
CA LYS A 146 -15.50 20.15 -11.12
C LYS A 146 -14.68 19.43 -10.05
N VAL A 147 -13.78 18.54 -10.45
CA VAL A 147 -12.87 17.87 -9.51
C VAL A 147 -11.98 18.89 -8.81
N ARG A 148 -11.38 19.83 -9.54
CA ARG A 148 -10.55 20.90 -8.95
C ARG A 148 -11.29 21.73 -7.91
N THR A 149 -12.54 22.10 -8.18
CA THR A 149 -13.41 22.84 -7.24
C THR A 149 -13.76 22.01 -6.00
N LEU A 150 -14.01 20.71 -6.15
CA LEU A 150 -14.25 19.84 -5.00
C LEU A 150 -12.99 19.67 -4.16
N CYS A 151 -11.82 19.64 -4.81
CA CYS A 151 -10.54 19.46 -4.15
C CYS A 151 -10.04 20.70 -3.39
N SER A 152 -10.44 21.91 -3.78
CA SER A 152 -10.03 23.12 -3.04
C SER A 152 -10.55 23.17 -1.61
N ALA A 153 -11.54 22.34 -1.25
CA ALA A 153 -12.00 22.17 0.12
C ALA A 153 -11.05 21.33 1.00
N TYR A 154 -10.07 20.66 0.41
CA TYR A 154 -9.16 19.72 1.09
C TYR A 154 -7.69 20.15 1.06
N ASP A 155 -7.38 21.31 0.46
CA ASP A 155 -6.02 21.88 0.39
C ASP A 155 -5.61 22.66 1.67
N GLY A 156 -6.32 22.45 2.80
CA GLY A 156 -6.13 23.17 4.08
C GLY A 156 -6.23 22.29 5.33
#